data_AF-A0A9P9ELX2-F1
#
_entry.id   AF-A0A9P9ELX2-F1
#
_cell.length_a   1.000
_cell.length_b   1.000
_cell.length_c   1.000
_cell.angle_alpha   90.00
_cell.angle_beta   90.00
_cell.angle_gamma   90.00
#
_symmetry.space_group_name_H-M   'P 1'
#
loop_
_entity.id
_entity.type
_entity.pdbx_description
1 polymer ?
#
loop_
_entity_poly.entity_id
_entity_poly.type
_entity_poly.pdbx_seq_one_letter_code
_entity_poly.pdbx_strand_id
1 'polypeptide(L)'
;MSFYRPALPIATSALGLLGIGGGIYNFVAPTEGAKGFGLQTTSTALSTSAHAKAIEGAFIRVHGIRNIGVGLNTVGLVLFWQFSSGRITVTLGTIAGLGDVWILKQFADAEDVESEAKELALAKSMAHAIMAIAISGLGSTHLVV
;
A
#
# COMPACT_ATOMS: atom_id res chain seq x y z
N MET A 1 -3.28 -19.61 35.42
CA MET A 1 -3.15 -20.09 34.03
C MET A 1 -4.01 -19.20 33.15
N SER A 2 -3.39 -18.37 32.31
CA SER A 2 -4.10 -17.44 31.43
C SER A 2 -4.77 -18.23 30.30
N PHE A 3 -6.08 -18.06 30.14
CA PHE A 3 -6.82 -18.64 29.03
C PHE A 3 -6.23 -18.15 27.70
N TYR A 4 -5.76 -19.07 26.87
CA TYR A 4 -5.55 -18.84 25.44
C TYR A 4 -6.85 -18.26 24.86
N ARG A 5 -6.86 -16.96 24.58
CA ARG A 5 -7.94 -16.30 23.85
C ARG A 5 -7.44 -16.02 22.43
N PRO A 6 -7.47 -17.00 21.51
CA PRO A 6 -6.98 -16.83 20.14
C PRO A 6 -7.87 -15.88 19.31
N ALA A 7 -9.00 -15.43 19.85
CA ALA A 7 -9.94 -14.56 19.15
C ALA A 7 -9.29 -13.26 18.65
N LEU A 8 -8.40 -12.64 19.44
CA LEU A 8 -7.74 -11.41 19.03
C LEU A 8 -6.73 -11.64 17.89
N PRO A 9 -5.76 -12.58 18.00
CA PRO A 9 -4.91 -12.96 16.87
C PRO A 9 -5.70 -13.33 15.60
N ILE A 10 -6.76 -14.13 15.72
CA ILE A 10 -7.59 -14.55 14.58
C ILE A 10 -8.28 -13.35 13.94
N ALA A 11 -8.94 -12.50 14.72
CA ALA A 11 -9.61 -11.31 14.20
C ALA A 11 -8.62 -10.34 13.55
N THR A 12 -7.47 -10.11 14.17
CA THR A 12 -6.41 -9.25 13.62
C THR A 12 -5.82 -9.82 12.33
N SER A 13 -5.57 -11.13 12.26
CA SER A 13 -5.14 -11.78 11.02
C SER A 13 -6.19 -11.70 9.92
N ALA A 14 -7.47 -11.88 10.24
CA ALA A 14 -8.57 -11.74 9.28
C ALA A 14 -8.63 -10.32 8.71
N LEU A 15 -8.52 -9.29 9.57
CA LEU A 15 -8.45 -7.89 9.13
C LEU A 15 -7.23 -7.62 8.26
N GLY A 16 -6.07 -8.18 8.61
CA GLY A 16 -4.86 -8.09 7.78
C GLY A 16 -5.04 -8.72 6.40
N LEU A 17 -5.62 -9.93 6.34
CA LEU A 17 -5.92 -10.63 5.09
C LEU A 17 -6.94 -9.88 4.22
N LEU A 18 -7.97 -9.29 4.84
CA LEU A 18 -8.93 -8.43 4.13
C LEU A 18 -8.24 -7.17 3.57
N GLY A 19 -7.33 -6.57 4.32
CA GLY A 19 -6.48 -5.47 3.85
C GLY A 19 -5.64 -5.85 2.64
N ILE A 20 -5.03 -7.04 2.66
CA ILE A 20 -4.26 -7.58 1.52
C ILE A 20 -5.17 -7.79 0.31
N GLY A 21 -6.28 -8.51 0.48
CA GLY A 21 -7.20 -8.83 -0.62
C GLY A 21 -7.81 -7.58 -1.24
N GLY A 22 -8.34 -6.66 -0.40
CA GLY A 22 -8.88 -5.39 -0.87
C GLY A 22 -7.82 -4.50 -1.51
N GLY A 23 -6.59 -4.50 -0.97
CA GLY A 23 -5.46 -3.80 -1.55
C GLY A 23 -5.07 -4.32 -2.93
N ILE A 24 -4.97 -5.65 -3.11
CA ILE A 24 -4.72 -6.30 -4.41
C ILE A 24 -5.82 -5.92 -5.39
N TYR A 25 -7.08 -6.01 -4.99
CA TYR A 25 -8.21 -5.68 -5.85
C TYR A 25 -8.17 -4.22 -6.33
N ASN A 26 -7.94 -3.27 -5.41
CA ASN A 26 -7.77 -1.85 -5.76
C ASN A 26 -6.55 -1.58 -6.63
N PHE A 27 -5.52 -2.41 -6.55
CA PHE A 27 -4.30 -2.25 -7.34
C PHE A 27 -4.49 -2.75 -8.78
N VAL A 28 -5.10 -3.94 -8.95
CA VAL A 28 -5.29 -4.57 -10.27
C VAL A 28 -6.50 -4.01 -11.01
N ALA A 29 -7.56 -3.64 -10.28
CA ALA A 29 -8.80 -3.12 -10.84
C ALA A 29 -9.24 -1.84 -10.10
N PRO A 30 -8.50 -0.72 -10.22
CA PRO A 30 -8.71 0.47 -9.39
C PRO A 30 -10.14 1.03 -9.44
N THR A 31 -10.69 1.15 -10.63
CA THR A 31 -12.06 1.68 -10.84
C THR A 31 -13.14 0.76 -10.27
N GLU A 32 -12.96 -0.56 -10.37
CA GLU A 32 -13.89 -1.53 -9.79
C GLU A 32 -13.72 -1.67 -8.27
N GLY A 33 -12.49 -1.51 -7.78
CA GLY A 33 -12.15 -1.45 -6.36
C GLY A 33 -12.82 -0.30 -5.65
N ALA A 34 -12.77 0.91 -6.24
CA ALA A 34 -13.43 2.10 -5.71
C ALA A 34 -14.95 1.91 -5.51
N LYS A 35 -15.62 1.16 -6.40
CA LYS A 35 -17.07 0.86 -6.26
C LYS A 35 -17.39 0.07 -4.99
N GLY A 36 -16.47 -0.79 -4.53
CA GLY A 36 -16.60 -1.52 -3.27
C GLY A 36 -16.68 -0.60 -2.04
N PHE A 37 -16.21 0.64 -2.15
CA PHE A 37 -16.29 1.68 -1.13
C PHE A 37 -17.47 2.66 -1.36
N GLY A 38 -18.38 2.34 -2.28
CA GLY A 38 -19.48 3.22 -2.67
C GLY A 38 -19.06 4.41 -3.54
N LEU A 39 -17.79 4.46 -3.97
CA LEU A 39 -17.29 5.49 -4.87
C LEU A 39 -17.58 5.05 -6.31
N GLN A 40 -18.71 5.51 -6.83
CA GLN A 40 -19.02 5.41 -8.24
C GLN A 40 -18.48 6.64 -8.93
N THR A 41 -17.62 6.45 -9.93
CA THR A 41 -17.27 7.52 -10.86
C THR A 41 -18.54 7.89 -11.61
N THR A 42 -19.21 8.96 -11.18
CA THR A 42 -20.37 9.50 -11.89
C THR A 42 -19.86 10.01 -13.23
N SER A 43 -20.00 9.19 -14.26
CA SER A 43 -19.72 9.60 -15.63
C SER A 43 -20.49 10.89 -15.91
N THR A 44 -19.77 11.99 -16.13
CA THR A 44 -19.64 12.69 -17.43
C THR A 44 -19.20 14.17 -17.25
N ALA A 45 -19.24 14.74 -16.04
CA ALA A 45 -19.10 16.21 -15.87
C ALA A 45 -17.75 16.72 -15.31
N LEU A 46 -16.91 15.88 -14.69
CA LEU A 46 -15.70 16.32 -13.97
C LEU A 46 -14.36 15.69 -14.43
N SER A 47 -14.37 14.79 -15.41
CA SER A 47 -13.20 13.97 -15.81
C SER A 47 -12.97 13.93 -17.33
N THR A 48 -13.00 15.07 -18.01
CA THR A 48 -12.69 15.11 -19.45
C THR A 48 -11.19 15.12 -19.75
N SER A 49 -10.32 15.53 -18.82
CA SER A 49 -8.87 15.53 -19.05
C SER A 49 -8.24 14.18 -18.73
N ALA A 50 -7.33 13.73 -19.60
CA ALA A 50 -6.52 12.53 -19.37
C ALA A 50 -5.69 12.63 -18.08
N HIS A 51 -5.28 13.85 -17.70
CA HIS A 51 -4.63 14.15 -16.43
C HIS A 51 -5.46 13.75 -15.21
N ALA A 52 -6.76 14.10 -15.17
CA ALA A 52 -7.63 13.76 -14.05
C ALA A 52 -7.79 12.24 -13.88
N LYS A 53 -7.92 11.51 -14.99
CA LYS A 53 -7.97 10.03 -14.98
C LYS A 53 -6.65 9.41 -14.51
N ALA A 54 -5.53 9.99 -14.92
CA ALA A 54 -4.21 9.53 -14.48
C ALA A 54 -4.01 9.73 -12.97
N ILE A 55 -4.43 10.89 -12.43
CA ILE A 55 -4.39 11.16 -10.98
C ILE A 55 -5.28 10.18 -10.23
N GLU A 56 -6.52 9.99 -10.67
CA GLU A 56 -7.47 9.09 -10.01
C GLU A 56 -6.94 7.65 -9.97
N GLY A 57 -6.47 7.15 -11.11
CA GLY A 57 -5.90 5.80 -11.22
C GLY A 57 -4.66 5.64 -10.33
N ALA A 58 -3.75 6.61 -10.32
CA ALA A 58 -2.56 6.58 -9.46
C ALA A 58 -2.94 6.64 -7.98
N PHE A 59 -3.89 7.49 -7.61
CA PHE A 59 -4.37 7.65 -6.24
C PHE A 59 -4.95 6.33 -5.69
N ILE A 60 -5.81 5.66 -6.46
CA ILE A 60 -6.41 4.40 -6.03
C ILE A 60 -5.35 3.29 -5.92
N ARG A 61 -4.41 3.21 -6.88
CA ARG A 61 -3.31 2.23 -6.84
C ARG A 61 -2.40 2.43 -5.62
N VAL A 62 -2.09 3.68 -5.26
CA VAL A 62 -1.30 4.01 -4.04
C VAL A 62 -2.02 3.51 -2.79
N HIS A 63 -3.33 3.73 -2.69
CA HIS A 63 -4.11 3.19 -1.58
C HIS A 63 -4.16 1.65 -1.60
N GLY A 64 -4.23 1.05 -2.78
CA GLY A 64 -4.12 -0.39 -2.99
C GLY A 64 -2.83 -0.97 -2.41
N ILE A 65 -1.66 -0.48 -2.84
CA ILE A 65 -0.38 -1.00 -2.35
C ILE A 65 -0.17 -0.74 -0.85
N ARG A 66 -0.63 0.41 -0.35
CA ARG A 66 -0.57 0.71 1.09
C ARG A 66 -1.42 -0.26 1.90
N ASN A 67 -2.63 -0.61 1.43
CA ASN A 67 -3.45 -1.63 2.08
C ASN A 67 -2.79 -3.02 2.07
N ILE A 68 -2.10 -3.38 0.97
CA ILE A 68 -1.30 -4.62 0.91
C ILE A 68 -0.19 -4.59 1.97
N GLY A 69 0.60 -3.51 1.99
CA GLY A 69 1.72 -3.35 2.95
C GLY A 69 1.25 -3.37 4.41
N VAL A 70 0.18 -2.64 4.73
CA VAL A 70 -0.41 -2.61 6.08
C VAL A 70 -0.99 -3.97 6.47
N GLY A 71 -1.70 -4.64 5.57
CA GLY A 71 -2.26 -5.96 5.82
C GLY A 71 -1.17 -7.01 6.05
N LEU A 72 -0.11 -7.01 5.24
CA LEU A 72 1.06 -7.88 5.41
C LEU A 72 1.77 -7.60 6.73
N ASN A 73 2.03 -6.34 7.06
CA ASN A 73 2.63 -5.96 8.35
C ASN A 73 1.76 -6.42 9.54
N THR A 74 0.44 -6.28 9.43
CA THR A 74 -0.51 -6.72 10.46
C THR A 74 -0.45 -8.23 10.68
N VAL A 75 -0.47 -9.03 9.61
CA VAL A 75 -0.32 -10.49 9.70
C VAL A 75 1.05 -10.85 10.25
N GLY A 76 2.12 -10.21 9.80
CA GLY A 76 3.47 -10.45 10.28
C GLY A 76 3.64 -10.12 11.78
N LEU A 77 2.97 -9.07 12.29
CA LEU A 77 3.00 -8.72 13.71
C LEU A 77 2.26 -9.77 14.55
N VAL A 78 1.14 -10.30 14.05
CA VAL A 78 0.43 -11.41 14.72
C VAL A 78 1.31 -12.67 14.73
N LEU A 79 1.96 -13.00 13.61
CA LEU A 79 2.88 -14.15 13.55
C LEU A 79 4.06 -13.98 14.51
N PHE A 80 4.67 -12.79 14.56
CA PHE A 80 5.71 -12.47 15.53
C PHE A 80 5.20 -12.61 16.97
N TRP A 81 4.00 -12.10 17.26
CA TRP A 81 3.42 -12.22 18.59
C TRP A 81 3.15 -13.68 18.99
N GLN A 82 2.64 -14.50 18.07
CA GLN A 82 2.28 -15.89 18.36
C GLN A 82 3.49 -16.85 18.36
N PHE A 83 4.52 -16.56 17.56
CA PHE A 83 5.59 -17.52 17.27
C PHE A 83 7.01 -16.95 17.38
N SER A 84 7.17 -15.68 17.79
CA SER A 84 8.46 -14.97 17.88
C SER A 84 9.25 -14.92 16.55
N SER A 85 8.58 -15.11 15.41
CA SER A 85 9.19 -15.07 14.07
C SER A 85 9.29 -13.63 13.53
N GLY A 86 10.25 -12.85 14.01
CA GLY A 86 10.27 -11.39 13.80
C GLY A 86 10.86 -10.93 12.47
N ARG A 87 11.66 -11.76 11.79
CA ARG A 87 12.49 -11.39 10.62
C ARG A 87 11.71 -10.89 9.39
N ILE A 88 10.42 -11.19 9.31
CA ILE A 88 9.60 -10.90 8.13
C ILE A 88 8.84 -9.57 8.30
N THR A 89 8.54 -9.16 9.52
CA THR A 89 7.47 -8.18 9.77
C THR A 89 7.83 -6.74 9.37
N VAL A 90 9.02 -6.27 9.74
CA VAL A 90 9.45 -4.88 9.48
C VAL A 90 9.74 -4.68 7.98
N THR A 91 10.26 -5.69 7.30
CA THR A 91 10.57 -5.65 5.87
C THR A 91 9.30 -5.59 5.00
N LEU A 92 8.14 -6.02 5.50
CA LEU A 92 6.87 -5.89 4.78
C LEU A 92 6.42 -4.43 4.66
N GLY A 93 6.86 -3.54 5.55
CA GLY A 93 6.66 -2.09 5.41
C GLY A 93 7.33 -1.49 4.16
N THR A 94 8.37 -2.14 3.65
CA THR A 94 9.07 -1.75 2.41
C THR A 94 8.19 -1.92 1.18
N ILE A 95 7.19 -2.82 1.20
CA ILE A 95 6.28 -3.06 0.07
C ILE A 95 5.48 -1.82 -0.29
N ALA A 96 4.93 -1.12 0.72
CA ALA A 96 4.20 0.12 0.51
C ALA A 96 5.11 1.21 -0.09
N GLY A 97 6.31 1.37 0.46
CA GLY A 97 7.28 2.36 -0.03
C GLY A 97 7.74 2.11 -1.46
N LEU A 98 8.09 0.86 -1.81
CA LEU A 98 8.50 0.50 -3.18
C LEU A 98 7.35 0.56 -4.18
N GLY A 99 6.14 0.19 -3.79
CA GLY A 99 4.99 0.33 -4.68
C GLY A 99 4.59 1.79 -4.90
N ASP A 100 4.67 2.65 -3.88
CA ASP A 100 4.47 4.09 -4.03
C ASP A 100 5.49 4.69 -5.01
N VAL A 101 6.77 4.29 -4.93
CA VAL A 101 7.81 4.67 -5.91
C VAL A 101 7.41 4.26 -7.33
N TRP A 102 6.99 3.01 -7.50
CA TRP A 102 6.65 2.47 -8.82
C TRP A 102 5.44 3.17 -9.44
N ILE A 103 4.37 3.37 -8.66
CA ILE A 103 3.14 4.01 -9.13
C ILE A 103 3.40 5.48 -9.47
N LEU A 104 4.15 6.21 -8.63
CA LEU A 104 4.44 7.62 -8.87
C LEU A 104 5.34 7.83 -10.09
N LYS A 105 6.29 6.92 -10.36
CA LYS A 105 7.05 6.93 -11.62
C LYS A 105 6.16 6.68 -12.82
N GLN A 106 5.29 5.67 -12.74
CA GLN A 106 4.33 5.39 -13.82
C GLN A 106 3.40 6.59 -14.09
N PHE A 107 2.96 7.29 -13.05
CA PHE A 107 2.19 8.52 -13.18
C PHE A 107 3.02 9.64 -13.83
N ALA A 108 4.27 9.84 -13.41
CA ALA A 108 5.15 10.86 -13.98
C ALA A 108 5.50 10.59 -15.45
N ASP A 109 5.55 9.32 -15.88
CA ASP A 109 5.86 8.92 -17.25
C ASP A 109 4.66 9.01 -18.21
N ALA A 110 3.45 9.28 -17.71
CA ALA A 110 2.27 9.41 -18.55
C ALA A 110 2.32 10.67 -19.44
N GLU A 111 1.92 10.52 -20.71
CA GLU A 111 2.03 11.57 -21.74
C GLU A 111 1.28 12.85 -21.35
N ASP A 112 0.09 12.71 -20.77
CA ASP A 112 -0.84 13.82 -20.47
C ASP A 112 -0.71 14.39 -19.04
N VAL A 113 0.42 14.15 -18.36
CA VAL A 113 0.64 14.71 -17.02
C VAL A 113 1.38 16.05 -17.09
N GLU A 114 0.82 17.06 -16.44
CA GLU A 114 1.40 18.41 -16.38
C GLU A 114 2.80 18.39 -15.72
N SER A 115 3.69 19.28 -16.17
CA SER A 115 5.09 19.29 -15.73
C SER A 115 5.25 19.45 -14.22
N GLU A 116 4.46 20.32 -13.59
CA GLU A 116 4.49 20.52 -12.14
C GLU A 116 4.08 19.25 -11.38
N ALA A 117 3.06 18.54 -11.87
CA ALA A 117 2.62 17.27 -11.30
C ALA A 117 3.67 16.15 -11.48
N LYS A 118 4.39 16.14 -12.62
CA LYS A 118 5.51 15.22 -12.86
C LYS A 118 6.64 15.47 -11.87
N GLU A 119 7.08 16.72 -11.70
CA GLU A 119 8.14 17.09 -10.77
C GLU A 119 7.79 16.70 -9.33
N LEU A 120 6.57 16.99 -8.89
CA LEU A 120 6.09 16.61 -7.57
C LEU A 120 6.06 15.08 -7.39
N ALA A 121 5.55 14.34 -8.37
CA ALA A 121 5.49 12.88 -8.32
C ALA A 121 6.89 12.26 -8.22
N LEU A 122 7.87 12.76 -8.99
CA LEU A 122 9.26 12.32 -8.92
C LEU A 122 9.90 12.65 -7.57
N ALA A 123 9.67 13.84 -7.03
CA ALA A 123 10.16 14.23 -5.71
C ALA A 123 9.59 13.33 -4.60
N LYS A 124 8.27 13.04 -4.64
CA LYS A 124 7.63 12.13 -3.68
C LYS A 124 8.03 10.68 -3.87
N SER A 125 8.23 10.24 -5.11
CA SER A 125 8.83 8.93 -5.42
C SER A 125 10.19 8.80 -4.73
N MET A 126 11.07 9.79 -4.87
CA MET A 126 12.39 9.74 -4.22
C MET A 126 12.28 9.67 -2.68
N ALA A 127 11.39 10.46 -2.09
CA ALA A 127 11.15 10.43 -0.65
C ALA A 127 10.67 9.04 -0.17
N HIS A 128 9.75 8.39 -0.89
CA HIS A 128 9.30 7.03 -0.58
C HIS A 128 10.42 5.99 -0.76
N ALA A 129 11.31 6.15 -1.75
CA ALA A 129 12.46 5.26 -1.94
C ALA A 129 13.43 5.33 -0.74
N ILE A 130 13.75 6.56 -0.28
CA ILE A 130 14.61 6.78 0.90
C ILE A 130 14.01 6.11 2.13
N MET A 131 12.70 6.31 2.36
CA MET A 131 12.01 5.67 3.48
C MET A 131 11.96 4.15 3.37
N ALA A 132 11.71 3.61 2.16
CA ALA A 132 11.69 2.16 1.92
C ALA A 132 13.05 1.51 2.24
N ILE A 133 14.16 2.17 1.87
CA ILE A 133 15.52 1.74 2.22
C ILE A 133 15.73 1.77 3.73
N ALA A 134 15.32 2.85 4.41
CA ALA A 134 15.46 2.96 5.86
C ALA A 134 14.67 1.86 6.60
N ILE A 135 13.41 1.61 6.21
CA ILE A 135 12.57 0.55 6.78
C ILE A 135 13.18 -0.83 6.52
N SER A 136 13.65 -1.09 5.29
CA SER A 136 14.31 -2.34 4.94
C SER A 136 15.60 -2.55 5.74
N GLY A 137 16.38 -1.49 5.92
CA GLY A 137 17.60 -1.50 6.72
C GLY A 137 17.32 -1.83 8.18
N LEU A 138 16.38 -1.11 8.81
CA LEU A 138 15.96 -1.36 10.19
C LEU A 138 15.42 -2.78 10.39
N GLY A 139 14.60 -3.27 9.46
CA GLY A 139 14.09 -4.65 9.49
C GLY A 139 15.19 -5.70 9.37
N SER A 140 16.27 -5.39 8.66
CA SER A 140 17.41 -6.29 8.48
C SER A 140 18.40 -6.26 9.66
N THR A 141 18.55 -5.13 10.35
CA THR A 141 19.55 -4.95 11.43
C THR A 141 19.02 -5.22 12.84
N HIS A 142 17.73 -4.99 13.11
CA HIS A 142 17.16 -5.09 14.47
C HIS A 142 16.46 -6.42 14.78
N LEU A 143 16.64 -7.45 13.95
CA LEU A 143 16.09 -8.81 14.14
C LEU A 143 17.18 -9.90 14.12
N VAL A 144 18.36 -9.54 14.63
CA VAL A 144 19.43 -10.45 15.05
C VAL A 144 19.45 -10.48 16.58
N VAL A 145 18.42 -11.06 17.20
CA VAL A 145 18.45 -11.54 18.58
C VAL A 145 17.63 -12.81 18.66
#